data_AF-A0A842HPM1-F1
#
_entry.id   AF-A0A842HPM1-F1
#
_cell.length_a   1.000
_cell.length_b   1.000
_cell.length_c   1.000
_cell.angle_alpha   90.00
_cell.angle_beta   90.00
_cell.angle_gamma   90.00
#
_symmetry.space_group_name_H-M   'P 1'
#
loop_
_entity.id
_entity.type
_entity.pdbx_description
1 polymer ?
#
loop_
_entity_poly.entity_id
_entity_poly.type
_entity_poly.pdbx_seq_one_letter_code
_entity_poly.pdbx_strand_id
1 'polypeptide(L)'
;MFRWLGGRGARQKEIDFQMARLTPACWQGALAAHSFLRGLSAQEEAALKQRTAWVLASKSFSGAHGLALSFEMQLSIALQAALPVMQLDPRLYEGWTEIIVYPAGFLVPRTEVDDAGVVHEYIEEASGEAWEGGPLVLSWHDAQPGRSDDVNVVIHEFVHKLDLQCGDADGVPSLASHSEISPARWADVLHDTWAHFELALTEAEDSIPHDVDPESEAAMIYFSHLPLDPYAATDPAEFFAVSAEAFFLGPHGLVQWYPDWYALLSTYFRQDPLQRLG
;
A
#
# COMPACT_ATOMS: atom_id res chain seq x y z
N MET A 1 -11.52 26.61 -2.39
CA MET A 1 -12.84 26.83 -1.76
C MET A 1 -13.15 25.53 -1.01
N PHE A 2 -13.44 25.60 0.31
CA PHE A 2 -13.72 24.47 1.24
C PHE A 2 -12.57 23.53 1.68
N ARG A 3 -11.55 24.08 2.38
CA ARG A 3 -10.68 23.32 3.30
C ARG A 3 -11.30 23.30 4.71
N TRP A 4 -12.34 22.50 4.96
CA TRP A 4 -12.88 22.35 6.34
C TRP A 4 -13.71 21.08 6.59
N LEU A 5 -13.24 19.92 6.13
CA LEU A 5 -13.71 18.63 6.60
C LEU A 5 -12.53 17.68 6.81
N GLY A 6 -11.59 18.06 7.68
CA GLY A 6 -10.80 17.04 8.37
C GLY A 6 -11.79 16.17 9.14
N GLY A 7 -11.99 14.92 8.70
CA GLY A 7 -12.87 13.97 9.37
C GLY A 7 -12.47 13.92 10.86
N ARG A 8 -13.42 13.87 11.80
CA ARG A 8 -13.10 13.99 13.23
C ARG A 8 -12.41 12.75 13.84
N GLY A 9 -11.69 11.97 13.03
CA GLY A 9 -11.25 10.62 13.36
C GLY A 9 -12.39 9.73 13.87
N ALA A 10 -12.04 8.52 14.31
CA ALA A 10 -12.94 7.73 15.15
C ALA A 10 -13.03 8.34 16.56
N ARG A 11 -14.22 8.38 17.16
CA ARG A 11 -14.37 8.79 18.57
C ARG A 11 -13.75 7.73 19.46
N GLN A 12 -13.15 8.14 20.59
CA GLN A 12 -12.52 7.20 21.54
C GLN A 12 -13.45 6.03 21.92
N LYS A 13 -14.75 6.30 22.13
CA LYS A 13 -15.74 5.27 22.45
C LYS A 13 -15.90 4.20 21.36
N GLU A 14 -15.77 4.58 20.09
CA GLU A 14 -15.86 3.65 18.95
C GLU A 14 -14.59 2.80 18.86
N ILE A 15 -13.42 3.41 19.12
CA ILE A 15 -12.14 2.71 19.19
C ILE A 15 -12.16 1.70 20.34
N ASP A 16 -12.60 2.10 21.53
CA ASP A 16 -12.71 1.22 22.71
C ASP A 16 -13.64 0.03 22.43
N PHE A 17 -14.74 0.27 21.70
CA PHE A 17 -15.64 -0.79 21.27
C PHE A 17 -14.96 -1.77 20.31
N GLN A 18 -14.22 -1.30 19.30
CA GLN A 18 -13.47 -2.17 18.40
C GLN A 18 -12.36 -2.92 19.14
N MET A 19 -11.63 -2.26 20.05
CA MET A 19 -10.61 -2.89 20.88
C MET A 19 -11.17 -4.05 21.71
N ALA A 20 -12.37 -3.92 22.26
CA ALA A 20 -13.03 -4.99 22.99
C ALA A 20 -13.43 -6.19 22.09
N ARG A 21 -13.68 -5.95 20.80
CA ARG A 21 -13.93 -7.01 19.80
C ARG A 21 -12.67 -7.76 19.39
N LEU A 22 -11.49 -7.14 19.51
CA LEU A 22 -10.19 -7.76 19.23
C LEU A 22 -9.76 -8.69 20.39
N THR A 23 -10.52 -9.78 20.57
CA THR A 23 -10.20 -10.83 21.54
C THR A 23 -8.79 -11.40 21.28
N PRO A 24 -8.10 -11.92 22.31
CA PRO A 24 -6.77 -12.51 22.11
C PRO A 24 -6.73 -13.58 21.02
N ALA A 25 -7.76 -14.42 20.92
CA ALA A 25 -7.82 -15.51 19.95
C ALA A 25 -7.92 -14.99 18.50
N CYS A 26 -8.84 -14.07 18.22
CA CYS A 26 -8.99 -13.53 16.86
C CYS A 26 -7.78 -12.66 16.46
N TRP A 27 -7.21 -11.93 17.40
CA TRP A 27 -6.02 -11.10 17.16
C TRP A 27 -4.79 -11.94 16.81
N GLN A 28 -4.50 -12.98 17.61
CA GLN A 28 -3.38 -13.88 17.34
C GLN A 28 -3.59 -14.70 16.06
N GLY A 29 -4.83 -15.11 15.77
CA GLY A 29 -5.17 -15.74 14.50
C GLY A 29 -4.93 -14.82 13.29
N ALA A 30 -5.30 -13.54 13.40
CA ALA A 30 -5.07 -12.56 12.35
C ALA A 30 -3.56 -12.30 12.14
N LEU A 31 -2.78 -12.15 13.21
CA LEU A 31 -1.31 -12.00 13.10
C LEU A 31 -0.66 -13.22 12.44
N ALA A 32 -1.03 -14.43 12.86
CA ALA A 32 -0.45 -15.66 12.33
C ALA A 32 -0.75 -15.89 10.84
N ALA A 33 -1.85 -15.33 10.34
CA ALA A 33 -2.23 -15.44 8.93
C ALA A 33 -1.38 -14.58 7.99
N HIS A 34 -0.67 -13.56 8.49
CA HIS A 34 0.11 -12.61 7.69
C HIS A 34 1.61 -12.75 8.01
N SER A 35 2.36 -13.39 7.11
CA SER A 35 3.79 -13.71 7.27
C SER A 35 4.65 -12.48 7.58
N PHE A 36 4.37 -11.35 6.93
CA PHE A 36 5.09 -10.08 7.08
C PHE A 36 4.94 -9.40 8.46
N LEU A 37 4.05 -9.89 9.33
CA LEU A 37 3.89 -9.41 10.72
C LEU A 37 4.69 -10.22 11.74
N ARG A 38 5.40 -11.27 11.30
CA ARG A 38 6.30 -12.00 12.19
C ARG A 38 7.40 -11.05 12.69
N GLY A 39 7.87 -11.30 13.91
CA GLY A 39 8.95 -10.54 14.52
C GLY A 39 8.55 -9.23 15.21
N LEU A 40 7.27 -8.81 15.15
CA LEU A 40 6.79 -7.64 15.91
C LEU A 40 7.11 -7.80 17.40
N SER A 41 7.72 -6.77 17.99
CA SER A 41 7.87 -6.68 19.43
C SER A 41 6.50 -6.50 20.11
N ALA A 42 6.43 -6.77 21.42
CA ALA A 42 5.19 -6.56 22.18
C ALA A 42 4.70 -5.11 22.12
N GLN A 43 5.60 -4.14 21.96
CA GLN A 43 5.25 -2.73 21.82
C GLN A 43 4.65 -2.44 20.45
N GLU A 44 5.24 -2.97 19.38
CA GLU A 44 4.71 -2.81 18.02
C GLU A 44 3.39 -3.56 17.84
N GLU A 45 3.25 -4.77 18.38
CA GLU A 45 1.99 -5.50 18.36
C GLU A 45 0.87 -4.70 19.03
N ALA A 46 1.15 -4.09 20.18
CA ALA A 46 0.19 -3.24 20.89
C ALA A 46 -0.16 -1.98 20.09
N ALA A 47 0.83 -1.33 19.46
CA ALA A 47 0.62 -0.16 18.61
C ALA A 47 -0.22 -0.51 17.37
N LEU A 48 0.09 -1.63 16.70
CA LEU A 48 -0.65 -2.15 15.56
C LEU A 48 -2.08 -2.45 15.97
N LYS A 49 -2.30 -3.14 17.10
CA LYS A 49 -3.64 -3.45 17.61
C LYS A 49 -4.48 -2.20 17.82
N GLN A 50 -3.89 -1.18 18.46
CA GLN A 50 -4.56 0.10 18.68
C GLN A 50 -4.90 0.79 17.36
N ARG A 51 -3.99 0.78 16.38
CA ARG A 51 -4.22 1.37 15.06
C ARG A 51 -5.27 0.62 14.26
N THR A 52 -5.26 -0.72 14.29
CA THR A 52 -6.28 -1.57 13.66
C THR A 52 -7.67 -1.26 14.19
N ALA A 53 -7.82 -1.12 15.51
CA ALA A 53 -9.10 -0.74 16.11
C ALA A 53 -9.55 0.66 15.67
N TRP A 54 -8.61 1.60 15.51
CA TRP A 54 -8.90 2.93 14.96
C TRP A 54 -9.35 2.86 13.49
N VAL A 55 -8.73 2.03 12.64
CA VAL A 55 -9.17 1.83 11.24
C VAL A 55 -10.59 1.26 11.21
N LEU A 56 -10.85 0.20 11.97
CA LEU A 56 -12.19 -0.43 12.10
C LEU A 56 -13.26 0.53 12.63
N ALA A 57 -12.88 1.53 13.42
CA ALA A 57 -13.79 2.53 13.96
C ALA A 57 -13.96 3.74 13.03
N SER A 58 -12.96 4.07 12.21
CA SER A 58 -12.95 5.25 11.35
C SER A 58 -13.43 4.99 9.92
N LYS A 59 -13.45 3.72 9.51
CA LYS A 59 -13.82 3.28 8.16
C LYS A 59 -15.05 2.39 8.18
N SER A 60 -15.95 2.61 7.23
CA SER A 60 -17.09 1.74 6.93
C SER A 60 -16.66 0.72 5.89
N PHE A 61 -17.09 -0.52 6.06
CA PHE A 61 -16.79 -1.62 5.14
C PHE A 61 -18.09 -2.04 4.44
N SER A 62 -18.10 -2.05 3.11
CA SER A 62 -19.23 -2.48 2.29
C SER A 62 -18.80 -3.59 1.34
N GLY A 63 -19.61 -4.64 1.23
CA GLY A 63 -19.36 -5.73 0.29
C GLY A 63 -20.10 -5.50 -1.02
N ALA A 64 -19.40 -5.63 -2.14
CA ALA A 64 -19.97 -5.53 -3.48
C ALA A 64 -20.36 -6.92 -4.03
N HIS A 65 -21.20 -6.95 -5.07
CA HIS A 65 -21.63 -8.19 -5.75
C HIS A 65 -22.15 -9.30 -4.83
N GLY A 66 -22.85 -8.92 -3.75
CA GLY A 66 -23.43 -9.88 -2.80
C GLY A 66 -22.44 -10.49 -1.80
N LEU A 67 -21.20 -9.99 -1.74
CA LEU A 67 -20.22 -10.39 -0.74
C LEU A 67 -20.69 -10.00 0.67
N ALA A 68 -20.96 -10.97 1.52
CA ALA A 68 -21.24 -10.74 2.93
C ALA A 68 -19.92 -10.64 3.70
N LEU A 69 -19.56 -9.42 4.14
CA LEU A 69 -18.31 -9.20 4.87
C LEU A 69 -18.37 -9.77 6.30
N SER A 70 -17.48 -10.72 6.57
CA SER A 70 -17.26 -11.22 7.92
C SER A 70 -16.37 -10.26 8.73
N PHE A 71 -16.36 -10.41 10.04
CA PHE A 71 -15.47 -9.60 10.89
C PHE A 71 -14.00 -9.94 10.65
N GLU A 72 -13.70 -11.20 10.36
CA GLU A 72 -12.35 -11.69 10.07
C GLU A 72 -11.78 -11.03 8.80
N MET A 73 -12.62 -10.85 7.76
CA MET A 73 -12.24 -10.12 6.54
C MET A 73 -11.93 -8.65 6.86
N GLN A 74 -12.82 -7.98 7.58
CA GLN A 74 -12.62 -6.58 7.99
C GLN A 74 -11.37 -6.42 8.85
N LEU A 75 -11.13 -7.36 9.77
CA LEU A 75 -9.96 -7.38 10.64
C LEU A 75 -8.68 -7.56 9.82
N SER A 76 -8.65 -8.50 8.88
CA SER A 76 -7.48 -8.72 8.01
C SER A 76 -7.15 -7.49 7.18
N ILE A 77 -8.14 -6.85 6.54
CA ILE A 77 -7.94 -5.62 5.77
C ILE A 77 -7.48 -4.48 6.71
N ALA A 78 -8.18 -4.27 7.83
CA ALA A 78 -7.86 -3.18 8.74
C ALA A 78 -6.46 -3.31 9.36
N LEU A 79 -6.00 -4.54 9.59
CA LEU A 79 -4.68 -4.81 10.13
C LEU A 79 -3.57 -4.53 9.11
N GLN A 80 -3.78 -4.89 7.84
CA GLN A 80 -2.88 -4.55 6.73
C GLN A 80 -2.78 -3.03 6.54
N ALA A 81 -3.95 -2.38 6.46
CA ALA A 81 -4.07 -0.93 6.35
C ALA A 81 -3.43 -0.17 7.51
N ALA A 82 -3.52 -0.72 8.73
CA ALA A 82 -2.98 -0.10 9.93
C ALA A 82 -1.45 -0.12 9.99
N LEU A 83 -0.78 -1.04 9.28
CA LEU A 83 0.66 -1.23 9.38
C LEU A 83 1.47 0.00 8.90
N PRO A 84 1.21 0.60 7.71
CA PRO A 84 1.92 1.80 7.27
C PRO A 84 1.79 2.99 8.23
N VAL A 85 0.60 3.18 8.82
CA VAL A 85 0.31 4.31 9.73
C VAL A 85 0.41 3.97 11.21
N MET A 86 0.98 2.81 11.57
CA MET A 86 1.05 2.35 12.96
C MET A 86 1.65 3.44 13.87
N GLN A 87 2.78 4.02 13.44
CA GLN A 87 3.53 5.04 14.16
C GLN A 87 3.29 6.47 13.64
N LEU A 88 2.33 6.66 12.74
CA LEU A 88 2.03 7.95 12.11
C LEU A 88 0.79 8.61 12.73
N ASP A 89 0.60 9.88 12.39
CA ASP A 89 -0.60 10.62 12.77
C ASP A 89 -1.82 10.05 12.00
N PRO A 90 -2.87 9.57 12.68
CA PRO A 90 -4.05 9.02 12.03
C PRO A 90 -4.76 9.98 11.06
N ARG A 91 -4.52 11.29 11.18
CA ARG A 91 -5.08 12.31 10.27
C ARG A 91 -4.65 12.11 8.82
N LEU A 92 -3.55 11.38 8.57
CA LEU A 92 -3.12 11.03 7.22
C LEU A 92 -4.10 10.11 6.48
N TYR A 93 -4.96 9.39 7.21
CA TYR A 93 -6.03 8.55 6.65
C TYR A 93 -7.43 9.17 6.81
N GLU A 94 -7.51 10.49 7.05
CA GLU A 94 -8.78 11.21 7.08
C GLU A 94 -9.12 11.78 5.69
N GLY A 95 -10.34 12.29 5.52
CA GLY A 95 -10.83 12.81 4.23
C GLY A 95 -11.60 11.79 3.41
N TRP A 96 -11.60 10.52 3.81
CA TRP A 96 -12.41 9.44 3.22
C TRP A 96 -12.85 8.43 4.29
N THR A 97 -13.94 7.71 4.05
CA THR A 97 -14.59 6.88 5.09
C THR A 97 -15.02 5.48 4.66
N GLU A 98 -14.97 5.12 3.39
CA GLU A 98 -15.54 3.86 2.90
C GLU A 98 -14.49 2.97 2.22
N ILE A 99 -14.52 1.69 2.57
CA ILE A 99 -13.77 0.60 1.95
C ILE A 99 -14.79 -0.35 1.32
N ILE A 100 -14.76 -0.46 -0.02
CA ILE A 100 -15.64 -1.33 -0.79
C ILE A 100 -14.86 -2.58 -1.17
N VAL A 101 -15.41 -3.75 -0.85
CA VAL A 101 -14.72 -5.03 -1.06
C VAL A 101 -15.50 -5.87 -2.07
N TYR A 102 -14.87 -6.17 -3.18
CA TYR A 102 -15.35 -7.07 -4.23
C TYR A 102 -14.88 -8.51 -3.96
N PRO A 103 -15.62 -9.55 -4.42
CA PRO A 103 -15.18 -10.93 -4.25
C PRO A 103 -13.84 -11.25 -4.95
N ALA A 104 -13.58 -10.63 -6.10
CA ALA A 104 -12.43 -10.82 -6.98
C ALA A 104 -12.13 -9.51 -7.73
N GLY A 105 -11.15 -9.54 -8.65
CA GLY A 105 -10.81 -8.44 -9.54
C GLY A 105 -12.05 -7.80 -10.18
N PHE A 106 -12.00 -6.48 -10.34
CA PHE A 106 -13.10 -5.69 -10.89
C PHE A 106 -12.59 -4.86 -12.06
N LEU A 107 -13.50 -4.57 -12.99
CA LEU A 107 -13.17 -3.83 -14.20
C LEU A 107 -13.33 -2.33 -13.94
N VAL A 108 -12.24 -1.58 -14.08
CA VAL A 108 -12.20 -0.12 -13.91
C VAL A 108 -12.07 0.54 -15.28
N PRO A 109 -12.99 1.43 -15.67
CA PRO A 109 -12.81 2.24 -16.86
C PRO A 109 -11.71 3.30 -16.59
N ARG A 110 -10.65 3.27 -17.38
CA ARG A 110 -9.58 4.27 -17.39
C ARG A 110 -9.72 5.22 -18.57
N THR A 111 -9.28 6.44 -18.36
CA THR A 111 -9.26 7.49 -19.38
C THR A 111 -7.87 8.11 -19.40
N GLU A 112 -7.11 7.83 -20.44
CA GLU A 112 -5.76 8.35 -20.63
C GLU A 112 -5.75 9.35 -21.78
N VAL A 113 -4.98 10.44 -21.67
CA VAL A 113 -4.79 11.40 -22.76
C VAL A 113 -3.35 11.29 -23.24
N ASP A 114 -3.17 10.87 -24.48
CA ASP A 114 -1.84 10.73 -25.06
C ASP A 114 -1.16 12.09 -25.33
N ASP A 115 0.13 12.06 -25.69
CA ASP A 115 0.93 13.25 -26.04
C ASP A 115 0.34 14.07 -27.21
N ALA A 116 -0.56 13.49 -28.00
CA ALA A 116 -1.27 14.16 -29.09
C ALA A 116 -2.62 14.77 -28.64
N GLY A 117 -3.00 14.60 -27.38
CA GLY A 117 -4.25 15.09 -26.79
C GLY A 117 -5.47 14.21 -27.11
N VAL A 118 -5.27 12.96 -27.56
CA VAL A 118 -6.36 12.01 -27.82
C VAL A 118 -6.72 11.29 -26.53
N VAL A 119 -8.02 11.28 -26.24
CA VAL A 119 -8.57 10.56 -25.08
C VAL A 119 -8.79 9.10 -25.48
N HIS A 120 -8.10 8.18 -24.80
CA HIS A 120 -8.30 6.74 -24.88
C HIS A 120 -9.11 6.29 -23.67
N GLU A 121 -10.23 5.62 -23.91
CA GLU A 121 -11.02 4.95 -22.86
C GLU A 121 -10.81 3.44 -22.98
N TYR A 122 -10.27 2.82 -21.93
CA TYR A 122 -10.10 1.36 -21.85
C TYR A 122 -10.60 0.84 -20.51
N ILE A 123 -10.79 -0.48 -20.42
CA ILE A 123 -11.26 -1.15 -19.19
C ILE A 123 -10.12 -2.03 -18.70
N GLU A 124 -9.68 -1.81 -17.47
CA GLU A 124 -8.57 -2.53 -16.84
C GLU A 124 -9.09 -3.40 -15.69
N GLU A 125 -8.53 -4.60 -15.53
CA GLU A 125 -8.83 -5.45 -14.37
C GLU A 125 -7.99 -4.96 -13.18
N ALA A 126 -8.66 -4.37 -12.19
CA ALA A 126 -8.04 -3.83 -11.00
C ALA A 126 -8.21 -4.78 -9.81
N SER A 127 -7.12 -4.93 -9.03
CA SER A 127 -7.13 -5.62 -7.74
C SER A 127 -7.46 -4.67 -6.58
N GLY A 128 -7.30 -3.36 -6.78
CA GLY A 128 -7.61 -2.29 -5.86
C GLY A 128 -7.74 -0.95 -6.58
N GLU A 129 -8.35 0.06 -5.93
CA GLU A 129 -8.40 1.42 -6.45
C GLU A 129 -8.60 2.47 -5.34
N ALA A 130 -7.76 3.50 -5.30
CA ALA A 130 -7.82 4.60 -4.35
C ALA A 130 -8.17 5.94 -5.01
N TRP A 131 -9.37 6.47 -4.74
CA TRP A 131 -9.79 7.78 -5.26
C TRP A 131 -9.43 8.95 -4.32
N GLU A 132 -9.11 10.12 -4.86
CA GLU A 132 -8.94 11.34 -4.06
C GLU A 132 -10.26 11.69 -3.34
N GLY A 133 -10.26 11.68 -2.01
CA GLY A 133 -11.45 11.91 -1.17
C GLY A 133 -12.60 10.89 -1.33
N GLY A 134 -12.46 9.92 -2.24
CA GLY A 134 -13.43 8.87 -2.53
C GLY A 134 -13.16 7.57 -1.75
N PRO A 135 -13.98 6.53 -1.98
CA PRO A 135 -13.79 5.23 -1.36
C PRO A 135 -12.43 4.62 -1.76
N LEU A 136 -12.06 3.57 -1.04
CA LEU A 136 -11.00 2.65 -1.43
C LEU A 136 -11.68 1.35 -1.84
N VAL A 137 -11.38 0.84 -3.02
CA VAL A 137 -11.95 -0.40 -3.56
C VAL A 137 -10.88 -1.51 -3.47
N LEU A 138 -11.28 -2.72 -3.08
CA LEU A 138 -10.38 -3.87 -2.94
C LEU A 138 -11.02 -5.14 -3.49
N SER A 139 -10.22 -6.00 -4.10
CA SER A 139 -10.53 -7.41 -4.32
C SER A 139 -10.21 -8.23 -3.07
N TRP A 140 -11.20 -8.94 -2.51
CA TRP A 140 -10.95 -9.87 -1.41
C TRP A 140 -10.08 -11.05 -1.83
N HIS A 141 -10.13 -11.48 -3.09
CA HIS A 141 -9.25 -12.53 -3.60
C HIS A 141 -7.78 -12.13 -3.44
N ASP A 142 -7.46 -10.86 -3.67
CA ASP A 142 -6.08 -10.37 -3.68
C ASP A 142 -5.65 -9.82 -2.31
N ALA A 143 -6.59 -9.33 -1.51
CA ALA A 143 -6.37 -8.88 -0.14
C ALA A 143 -6.26 -10.03 0.90
N GLN A 144 -6.47 -11.28 0.48
CA GLN A 144 -6.46 -12.43 1.37
C GLN A 144 -5.06 -12.74 1.94
N PRO A 145 -4.97 -13.14 3.22
CA PRO A 145 -3.70 -13.55 3.81
C PRO A 145 -3.09 -14.74 3.05
N GLY A 146 -1.78 -14.70 2.78
CA GLY A 146 -1.04 -15.79 2.13
C GLY A 146 -1.27 -15.91 0.62
N ARG A 147 -1.90 -14.91 -0.02
CA ARG A 147 -2.09 -14.87 -1.48
C ARG A 147 -0.79 -14.68 -2.25
N SER A 148 0.08 -13.82 -1.74
CA SER A 148 1.41 -13.51 -2.24
C SER A 148 2.32 -13.15 -1.06
N ASP A 149 3.59 -13.50 -1.13
CA ASP A 149 4.61 -13.03 -0.18
C ASP A 149 5.28 -11.73 -0.67
N ASP A 150 5.09 -11.35 -1.93
CA ASP A 150 5.77 -10.19 -2.57
C ASP A 150 4.82 -9.03 -2.91
N VAL A 151 3.50 -9.27 -2.90
CA VAL A 151 2.46 -8.28 -3.25
C VAL A 151 1.41 -8.18 -2.13
N ASN A 152 1.03 -6.96 -1.76
CA ASN A 152 0.00 -6.63 -0.81
C ASN A 152 -0.83 -5.41 -1.25
N VAL A 153 -1.91 -5.71 -1.99
CA VAL A 153 -2.85 -4.69 -2.49
C VAL A 153 -3.43 -3.78 -1.40
N VAL A 154 -3.59 -4.28 -0.17
CA VAL A 154 -4.12 -3.42 0.91
C VAL A 154 -3.08 -2.39 1.33
N ILE A 155 -1.80 -2.77 1.46
CA ILE A 155 -0.74 -1.81 1.75
C ILE A 155 -0.61 -0.82 0.60
N HIS A 156 -0.59 -1.31 -0.63
CA HIS A 156 -0.51 -0.53 -1.87
C HIS A 156 -1.55 0.60 -1.92
N GLU A 157 -2.84 0.25 -1.89
CA GLU A 157 -3.93 1.23 -2.00
C GLU A 157 -3.95 2.24 -0.85
N PHE A 158 -3.56 1.79 0.35
CA PHE A 158 -3.50 2.69 1.49
C PHE A 158 -2.27 3.62 1.46
N VAL A 159 -1.19 3.23 0.78
CA VAL A 159 -0.05 4.11 0.52
C VAL A 159 -0.42 5.18 -0.49
N HIS A 160 -1.19 4.87 -1.53
CA HIS A 160 -1.77 5.91 -2.41
C HIS A 160 -2.63 6.91 -1.63
N LYS A 161 -3.38 6.49 -0.60
CA LYS A 161 -4.10 7.44 0.26
C LYS A 161 -3.18 8.37 1.05
N LEU A 162 -1.94 7.97 1.36
CA LEU A 162 -0.94 8.85 1.97
C LEU A 162 -0.41 9.87 0.97
N ASP A 163 -0.21 9.44 -0.28
CA ASP A 163 0.31 10.25 -1.38
C ASP A 163 -0.70 11.34 -1.78
N LEU A 164 -1.93 10.93 -2.08
CA LEU A 164 -3.06 11.81 -2.45
C LEU A 164 -3.44 12.85 -1.38
N GLN A 165 -2.89 12.76 -0.16
CA GLN A 165 -3.16 13.73 0.90
C GLN A 165 -2.71 15.15 0.54
N CYS A 166 -1.71 15.28 -0.33
CA CYS A 166 -1.16 16.56 -0.79
C CYS A 166 -1.75 17.06 -2.13
N GLY A 167 -2.64 16.28 -2.76
CA GLY A 167 -3.38 16.62 -3.97
C GLY A 167 -3.06 15.65 -5.11
N ASP A 168 -1.88 15.80 -5.69
CA ASP A 168 -1.44 14.96 -6.80
C ASP A 168 -0.81 13.66 -6.28
N ALA A 169 -1.02 12.55 -6.97
CA ALA A 169 -0.28 11.31 -6.73
C ALA A 169 1.04 11.40 -7.50
N ASP A 170 2.09 11.85 -6.82
CA ASP A 170 3.44 12.05 -7.38
C ASP A 170 4.51 11.25 -6.62
N GLY A 171 4.11 10.34 -5.74
CA GLY A 171 4.99 9.58 -4.87
C GLY A 171 5.59 10.40 -3.72
N VAL A 172 5.16 11.65 -3.51
CA VAL A 172 5.62 12.53 -2.43
C VAL A 172 4.50 12.71 -1.39
N PRO A 173 4.43 11.84 -0.38
CA PRO A 173 3.39 11.93 0.64
C PRO A 173 3.61 13.13 1.55
N SER A 174 2.59 13.42 2.36
CA SER A 174 2.66 14.48 3.36
C SER A 174 3.81 14.31 4.36
N LEU A 175 4.78 15.22 4.32
CA LEU A 175 5.92 15.26 5.24
C LEU A 175 5.73 16.21 6.44
N ALA A 176 4.51 16.73 6.65
CA ALA A 176 4.25 17.73 7.69
C ALA A 176 4.61 17.28 9.12
N SER A 177 4.59 15.96 9.37
CA SER A 177 4.98 15.34 10.65
C SER A 177 6.43 14.84 10.70
N HIS A 178 7.24 15.19 9.69
CA HIS A 178 8.62 14.74 9.50
C HIS A 178 9.57 15.92 9.31
N SER A 179 9.95 16.56 10.42
CA SER A 179 10.94 17.65 10.41
C SER A 179 12.33 17.23 9.91
N GLU A 180 12.60 15.93 9.96
CA GLU A 180 13.85 15.27 9.60
C GLU A 180 13.97 14.95 8.10
N ILE A 181 12.86 15.01 7.35
CA ILE A 181 12.83 14.77 5.91
C ILE A 181 12.55 16.10 5.21
N SER A 182 13.51 16.54 4.38
CA SER A 182 13.29 17.63 3.43
C SER A 182 12.43 17.12 2.26
N PRO A 183 11.38 17.86 1.83
CA PRO A 183 10.62 17.50 0.63
C PRO A 183 11.48 17.37 -0.62
N ALA A 184 12.46 18.25 -0.79
CA ALA A 184 13.40 18.16 -1.90
C ALA A 184 14.25 16.89 -1.83
N ARG A 185 14.72 16.50 -0.64
CA ARG A 185 15.49 15.27 -0.46
C ARG A 185 14.65 14.04 -0.79
N TRP A 186 13.38 14.02 -0.40
CA TRP A 186 12.47 12.92 -0.74
C TRP A 186 12.32 12.80 -2.25
N ALA A 187 11.95 13.91 -2.91
CA ALA A 187 11.76 13.94 -4.36
C ALA A 187 13.03 13.58 -5.13
N ASP A 188 14.20 14.10 -4.74
CA ASP A 188 15.47 13.80 -5.40
C ASP A 188 15.79 12.30 -5.31
N VAL A 189 15.71 11.72 -4.10
CA VAL A 189 15.99 10.28 -3.92
C VAL A 189 14.96 9.41 -4.61
N LEU A 190 13.67 9.78 -4.58
CA LEU A 190 12.62 9.05 -5.29
C LEU A 190 12.92 9.00 -6.79
N HIS A 191 13.11 10.16 -7.42
CA HIS A 191 13.32 10.22 -8.87
C HIS A 191 14.64 9.57 -9.30
N ASP A 192 15.73 9.76 -8.55
CA ASP A 192 17.01 9.11 -8.86
C ASP A 192 16.91 7.58 -8.76
N THR A 193 16.17 7.08 -7.75
CA THR A 193 15.97 5.65 -7.55
C THR A 193 15.05 5.07 -8.61
N TRP A 194 13.95 5.75 -8.93
CA TRP A 194 13.00 5.35 -9.96
C TRP A 194 13.66 5.32 -11.35
N ALA A 195 14.41 6.35 -11.74
CA ALA A 195 15.13 6.38 -13.00
C ALA A 195 16.17 5.24 -13.12
N HIS A 196 16.82 4.87 -12.02
CA HIS A 196 17.70 3.71 -11.99
C HIS A 196 16.94 2.39 -12.11
N PHE A 197 15.75 2.27 -11.49
CA PHE A 197 14.88 1.11 -11.66
C PHE A 197 14.36 0.96 -13.10
N GLU A 198 13.93 2.05 -13.74
CA GLU A 198 13.51 2.05 -15.15
C GLU A 198 14.61 1.55 -16.09
N LEU A 199 15.86 1.97 -15.85
CA LEU A 199 17.00 1.49 -16.62
C LEU A 199 17.24 -0.01 -16.39
N ALA A 200 17.20 -0.47 -15.14
CA ALA A 200 17.35 -1.88 -14.81
C ALA A 200 16.23 -2.76 -15.41
N LEU A 201 14.99 -2.25 -15.41
CA LEU A 201 13.87 -2.91 -16.06
C LEU A 201 14.09 -2.98 -17.58
N THR A 202 14.49 -1.88 -18.23
CA THR A 202 14.81 -1.87 -19.67
C THR A 202 15.90 -2.89 -19.99
N GLU A 203 16.96 -2.98 -19.19
CA GLU A 203 18.01 -3.98 -19.36
C GLU A 203 17.49 -5.42 -19.20
N ALA A 204 16.55 -5.65 -18.28
CA ALA A 204 15.90 -6.93 -18.09
C ALA A 204 15.02 -7.30 -19.29
N GLU A 205 14.23 -6.36 -19.82
CA GLU A 205 13.38 -6.52 -21.00
C GLU A 205 14.21 -6.81 -22.26
N ASP A 206 15.29 -6.06 -22.47
CA ASP A 206 16.23 -6.25 -23.59
C ASP A 206 16.93 -7.62 -23.54
N SER A 207 16.98 -8.26 -22.36
CA SER A 207 17.53 -9.60 -22.18
C SER A 207 16.57 -10.73 -22.55
N ILE A 208 15.27 -10.42 -22.75
CA ILE A 208 14.25 -11.39 -23.12
C ILE A 208 14.50 -11.84 -24.57
N PRO A 209 14.67 -13.15 -24.83
CA PRO A 209 14.80 -13.66 -26.18
C PRO A 209 13.59 -13.31 -27.05
N HIS A 210 13.81 -12.93 -28.31
CA HIS A 210 12.74 -12.51 -29.23
C HIS A 210 11.66 -13.58 -29.49
N ASP A 211 11.92 -14.86 -29.18
CA ASP A 211 10.96 -15.95 -29.28
C ASP A 211 10.12 -16.17 -28.01
N VAL A 212 10.40 -15.39 -26.96
CA VAL A 212 9.61 -15.33 -25.73
C VAL A 212 8.74 -14.07 -25.79
N ASP A 213 7.44 -14.26 -25.56
CA ASP A 213 6.51 -13.15 -25.38
C ASP A 213 6.81 -12.44 -24.04
N PRO A 214 7.16 -11.13 -24.04
CA PRO A 214 7.50 -10.38 -22.83
C PRO A 214 6.38 -10.36 -21.77
N GLU A 215 5.12 -10.52 -22.19
CA GLU A 215 3.97 -10.54 -21.28
C GLU A 215 3.65 -11.95 -20.74
N SER A 216 4.40 -12.97 -21.16
CA SER A 216 4.14 -14.37 -20.76
C SER A 216 4.75 -14.72 -19.39
N GLU A 217 4.18 -15.74 -18.74
CA GLU A 217 4.78 -16.32 -17.52
C GLU A 217 6.25 -16.78 -17.73
N ALA A 218 6.62 -17.12 -18.97
CA ALA A 218 7.99 -17.50 -19.31
C ALA A 218 8.97 -16.31 -19.25
N ALA A 219 8.50 -15.08 -19.44
CA ALA A 219 9.31 -13.87 -19.32
C ALA A 219 9.57 -13.46 -17.86
N MET A 220 8.73 -13.91 -16.90
CA MET A 220 8.85 -13.54 -15.49
C MET A 220 10.22 -13.85 -14.87
N ILE A 221 10.91 -14.89 -15.36
CA ILE A 221 12.25 -15.26 -14.87
C ILE A 221 13.30 -14.16 -15.15
N TYR A 222 13.10 -13.35 -16.18
CA TYR A 222 14.04 -12.28 -16.54
C TYR A 222 13.91 -11.09 -15.59
N PHE A 223 12.75 -10.91 -14.97
CA PHE A 223 12.52 -9.87 -13.96
C PHE A 223 12.88 -10.30 -12.53
N SER A 224 13.14 -11.60 -12.29
CA SER A 224 13.31 -12.15 -10.92
C SER A 224 14.51 -11.60 -10.13
N HIS A 225 15.41 -10.86 -10.79
CA HIS A 225 16.57 -10.24 -10.16
C HIS A 225 16.32 -8.77 -9.76
N LEU A 226 15.22 -8.18 -10.23
CA LEU A 226 14.84 -6.82 -9.89
C LEU A 226 14.40 -6.76 -8.41
N PRO A 227 14.65 -5.63 -7.73
CA PRO A 227 14.30 -5.48 -6.31
C PRO A 227 12.81 -5.21 -6.07
N LEU A 228 12.06 -4.87 -7.11
CA LEU A 228 10.65 -4.49 -7.09
C LEU A 228 9.94 -5.10 -8.30
N ASP A 229 8.61 -5.22 -8.21
CA ASP A 229 7.77 -5.60 -9.34
C ASP A 229 7.92 -4.58 -10.50
N PRO A 230 7.99 -5.02 -11.77
CA PRO A 230 8.06 -4.14 -12.94
C PRO A 230 6.99 -3.03 -12.95
N TYR A 231 5.82 -3.28 -12.35
CA TYR A 231 4.75 -2.29 -12.22
C TYR A 231 5.20 -0.99 -11.53
N ALA A 232 6.24 -1.03 -10.69
CA ALA A 232 6.85 0.14 -10.08
C ALA A 232 7.44 1.16 -11.09
N ALA A 233 7.66 0.77 -12.35
CA ALA A 233 8.14 1.66 -13.40
C ALA A 233 7.02 2.51 -14.03
N THR A 234 5.75 2.25 -13.71
CA THR A 234 4.60 2.93 -14.34
C THR A 234 4.63 4.44 -14.13
N ASP A 235 4.75 4.89 -12.88
CA ASP A 235 4.90 6.29 -12.50
C ASP A 235 5.49 6.42 -11.07
N PRO A 236 5.85 7.64 -10.63
CA PRO A 236 6.37 7.88 -9.28
C PRO A 236 5.47 7.45 -8.11
N ALA A 237 4.15 7.51 -8.28
CA ALA A 237 3.20 7.12 -7.23
C ALA A 237 3.16 5.59 -7.09
N GLU A 238 3.15 4.87 -8.20
CA GLU A 238 3.26 3.41 -8.24
C GLU A 238 4.62 2.94 -7.71
N PHE A 239 5.70 3.64 -8.07
CA PHE A 239 7.02 3.38 -7.50
C PHE A 239 7.01 3.46 -5.97
N PHE A 240 6.34 4.47 -5.40
CA PHE A 240 6.21 4.62 -3.95
C PHE A 240 5.34 3.51 -3.33
N ALA A 241 4.19 3.18 -3.93
CA ALA A 241 3.29 2.14 -3.44
C ALA A 241 3.95 0.74 -3.45
N VAL A 242 4.55 0.34 -4.58
CA VAL A 242 5.26 -0.94 -4.71
C VAL A 242 6.51 -1.00 -3.82
N SER A 243 7.23 0.12 -3.70
CA SER A 243 8.34 0.21 -2.73
C SER A 243 7.88 -0.01 -1.29
N ALA A 244 6.70 0.50 -0.92
CA ALA A 244 6.15 0.31 0.41
C ALA A 244 5.69 -1.14 0.65
N GLU A 245 5.16 -1.83 -0.36
CA GLU A 245 4.90 -3.27 -0.30
C GLU A 245 6.21 -4.03 -0.01
N ALA A 246 7.24 -3.86 -0.84
CA ALA A 246 8.53 -4.51 -0.64
C ALA A 246 9.15 -4.17 0.73
N PHE A 247 9.02 -2.92 1.18
CA PHE A 247 9.48 -2.48 2.50
C PHE A 247 8.84 -3.28 3.64
N PHE A 248 7.53 -3.53 3.61
CA PHE A 248 6.83 -4.23 4.69
C PHE A 248 6.87 -5.76 4.58
N LEU A 249 6.88 -6.29 3.35
CA LEU A 249 6.80 -7.73 3.07
C LEU A 249 8.17 -8.41 3.12
N GLY A 250 9.20 -7.79 2.54
CA GLY A 250 10.51 -8.39 2.33
C GLY A 250 11.59 -7.38 1.93
N PRO A 251 12.13 -6.59 2.87
CA PRO A 251 12.94 -5.41 2.56
C PRO A 251 14.35 -5.72 2.03
N HIS A 252 14.77 -6.99 1.96
CA HIS A 252 16.15 -7.35 1.65
C HIS A 252 16.60 -6.88 0.25
N GLY A 253 15.77 -7.10 -0.78
CA GLY A 253 16.06 -6.64 -2.14
C GLY A 253 16.12 -5.11 -2.22
N LEU A 254 15.15 -4.44 -1.60
CA LEU A 254 15.06 -2.98 -1.53
C LEU A 254 16.28 -2.36 -0.82
N VAL A 255 16.75 -2.93 0.29
CA VAL A 255 17.94 -2.46 1.01
C VAL A 255 19.22 -2.68 0.21
N GLN A 256 19.32 -3.82 -0.48
CA GLN A 256 20.51 -4.16 -1.27
C GLN A 256 20.69 -3.23 -2.46
N TRP A 257 19.60 -2.88 -3.14
CA TRP A 257 19.63 -2.04 -4.33
C TRP A 257 19.56 -0.55 -3.99
N TYR A 258 18.70 -0.18 -3.05
CA TYR A 258 18.32 1.20 -2.77
C TYR A 258 18.38 1.53 -1.27
N PRO A 259 19.58 1.45 -0.63
CA PRO A 259 19.71 1.66 0.81
C PRO A 259 19.30 3.06 1.28
N ASP A 260 19.53 4.10 0.47
CA ASP A 260 19.12 5.47 0.79
C ASP A 260 17.60 5.65 0.72
N TRP A 261 16.93 5.00 -0.24
CA TRP A 261 15.49 4.97 -0.35
C TRP A 261 14.86 4.21 0.83
N TYR A 262 15.40 3.03 1.16
CA TYR A 262 14.99 2.27 2.35
C TYR A 262 15.12 3.10 3.64
N ALA A 263 16.20 3.86 3.79
CA ALA A 263 16.39 4.72 4.97
C ALA A 263 15.34 5.85 5.03
N LEU A 264 14.95 6.41 3.89
CA LEU A 264 13.86 7.40 3.82
C LEU A 264 12.52 6.78 4.18
N LEU A 265 12.17 5.61 3.61
CA LEU A 265 10.95 4.88 3.95
C LEU A 265 10.91 4.51 5.44
N SER A 266 12.03 4.07 6.01
CA SER A 266 12.15 3.78 7.44
C SER A 266 11.88 5.00 8.30
N THR A 267 12.40 6.15 7.88
CA THR A 267 12.20 7.42 8.58
C THR A 267 10.74 7.89 8.45
N TYR A 268 10.15 7.76 7.27
CA TYR A 268 8.77 8.14 6.99
C TYR A 268 7.78 7.26 7.75
N PHE A 269 7.84 5.94 7.59
CA PHE A 269 6.94 5.01 8.30
C PHE A 269 7.27 4.84 9.78
N ARG A 270 8.42 5.37 10.24
CA ARG A 270 8.97 5.23 11.61
C ARG A 270 9.07 3.77 12.04
N GLN A 271 9.49 2.92 11.10
CA GLN A 271 9.58 1.47 11.25
C GLN A 271 10.86 0.96 10.58
N ASP A 272 11.38 -0.18 11.03
CA ASP A 272 12.52 -0.85 10.40
C ASP A 272 12.20 -2.35 10.22
N PRO A 273 11.46 -2.72 9.16
CA PRO A 273 11.09 -4.10 8.91
C PRO A 273 12.27 -5.04 8.68
N LEU A 274 13.44 -4.54 8.25
CA LEU A 274 14.65 -5.35 8.11
C LEU A 274 15.12 -5.90 9.47
N GLN A 275 15.11 -5.07 10.53
CA GLN A 275 15.40 -5.55 11.88
C GLN A 275 14.34 -6.52 12.41
N ARG A 276 13.10 -6.42 11.89
CA ARG A 276 11.98 -7.28 12.29
C ARG A 276 12.01 -8.65 11.62
N LEU A 277 12.38 -8.70 10.35
CA LEU A 277 12.30 -9.89 9.48
C LEU A 277 13.66 -10.58 9.24
N GLY A 278 14.77 -9.94 9.62
CA GLY A 278 16.15 -10.44 9.48
C GLY A 278 16.68 -11.30 10.62
#